data_AF-A0A0F9GT48-F1
#
_entry.id   AF-A0A0F9GT48-F1
#
_cell.length_a   1.000
_cell.length_b   1.000
_cell.length_c   1.000
_cell.angle_alpha   90.00
_cell.angle_beta   90.00
_cell.angle_gamma   90.00
#
_symmetry.space_group_name_H-M   'P 1'
#
loop_
_entity.id
_entity.type
_entity.pdbx_description
1 polymer ?
#
loop_
_entity_poly.entity_id
_entity_poly.type
_entity_poly.pdbx_seq_one_letter_code
_entity_poly.pdbx_strand_id
1 'polypeptide(L)'
;MVSVYTHIKPFQKRAIDFFRSCLGEIGKEGQIRSVLDELFRKQAFFKELLASFGPALTDEQRVYIEGLAADVETSLDTVLIEQAMLQSILLALNPCLACKGHGEFYTHTGQSEGYYSKCETCGGDGVAKSAEEVMT
;
A
#
# COMPACT_ATOMS: atom_id res chain seq x y z
N MET A 1 21.19 -30.30 -7.64
CA MET A 1 20.99 -28.84 -7.50
C MET A 1 19.61 -28.55 -8.06
N VAL A 2 18.64 -28.21 -7.21
CA VAL A 2 17.23 -28.06 -7.62
C VAL A 2 17.02 -26.61 -8.04
N SER A 3 16.76 -26.39 -9.32
CA SER A 3 16.35 -25.09 -9.85
C SER A 3 14.93 -24.81 -9.37
N VAL A 4 14.78 -23.92 -8.39
CA VAL A 4 13.45 -23.53 -7.89
C VAL A 4 12.99 -22.31 -8.66
N TYR A 5 12.06 -22.53 -9.58
CA TYR A 5 11.35 -21.47 -10.28
C TYR A 5 10.10 -21.12 -9.49
N THR A 6 10.07 -19.98 -8.79
CA THR A 6 8.81 -19.41 -8.31
C THR A 6 8.06 -18.83 -9.50
N HIS A 7 7.34 -19.69 -10.22
CA HIS A 7 6.45 -19.28 -11.30
C HIS A 7 5.24 -18.54 -10.70
N ILE A 8 5.35 -17.22 -10.48
CA ILE A 8 4.15 -16.41 -10.32
C ILE A 8 3.38 -16.50 -11.64
N LYS A 9 2.10 -16.88 -11.57
CA LYS A 9 1.23 -16.91 -12.74
C LYS A 9 1.12 -15.50 -13.33
N PRO A 10 1.11 -15.31 -14.66
CA PRO A 10 1.03 -13.98 -15.27
C PRO A 10 -0.11 -13.10 -14.74
N PHE A 11 -1.27 -13.70 -14.44
CA PHE A 11 -2.40 -12.98 -13.82
C PHE A 11 -2.08 -12.49 -12.40
N GLN A 12 -1.44 -13.33 -11.57
CA GLN A 12 -1.04 -12.98 -10.22
C GLN A 12 -0.02 -11.83 -10.21
N LYS A 13 0.92 -11.79 -11.16
CA LYS A 13 1.83 -10.64 -11.33
C LYS A 13 1.06 -9.36 -11.65
N ARG A 14 0.15 -9.40 -12.64
CA ARG A 14 -0.68 -8.24 -12.98
C ARG A 14 -1.53 -7.76 -11.80
N ALA A 15 -2.05 -8.67 -10.99
CA ALA A 15 -2.80 -8.32 -9.79
C ALA A 15 -1.91 -7.61 -8.74
N ILE A 16 -0.69 -8.12 -8.51
CA ILE A 16 0.28 -7.47 -7.62
C ILE A 16 0.62 -6.05 -8.12
N ASP A 17 0.92 -5.90 -9.41
CA ASP A 17 1.26 -4.61 -9.99
C ASP A 17 0.10 -3.61 -9.88
N PHE A 18 -1.13 -4.07 -10.12
CA PHE A 18 -2.34 -3.27 -9.95
C PHE A 18 -2.51 -2.78 -8.50
N PHE A 19 -2.49 -3.68 -7.51
CA PHE A 19 -2.68 -3.28 -6.11
C PHE A 19 -1.53 -2.43 -5.57
N ARG A 20 -0.31 -2.58 -6.10
CA ARG A 20 0.81 -1.68 -5.80
C ARG A 20 0.58 -0.28 -6.34
N SER A 21 0.03 -0.14 -7.54
CA SER A 21 -0.37 1.16 -8.09
C SER A 21 -1.40 1.83 -7.19
N CYS A 22 -2.45 1.11 -6.79
CA CYS A 22 -3.47 1.62 -5.87
C CYS A 22 -2.87 2.10 -4.54
N LEU A 23 -1.95 1.33 -3.94
CA LEU A 23 -1.25 1.77 -2.72
C LEU A 23 -0.36 3.00 -2.96
N GLY A 24 0.26 3.11 -4.14
CA GLY A 24 1.06 4.29 -4.51
C GLY A 24 0.21 5.55 -4.64
N GLU A 25 -1.01 5.43 -5.17
CA GLU A 25 -2.01 6.50 -5.28
C GLU A 25 -2.55 6.93 -3.92
N ILE A 26 -2.90 5.98 -3.06
CA ILE A 26 -3.26 6.26 -1.65
C ILE A 26 -2.11 6.94 -0.91
N GLY A 27 -0.89 6.50 -1.20
CA GLY A 27 0.36 6.99 -0.66
C GLY A 27 0.53 6.73 0.83
N LYS A 28 1.38 7.54 1.47
CA LYS A 28 1.64 7.52 2.91
C LYS A 28 1.49 8.93 3.47
N GLU A 29 1.37 9.02 4.79
CA GLU A 29 1.45 10.30 5.48
C GLU A 29 2.74 11.05 5.08
N GLY A 30 2.59 12.33 4.68
CA GLY A 30 3.68 13.16 4.18
C GLY A 30 4.08 12.95 2.71
N GLN A 31 3.51 11.96 2.01
CA GLN A 31 3.71 11.81 0.57
C GLN A 31 2.89 12.84 -0.19
N ILE A 32 3.58 13.84 -0.74
CA ILE A 32 2.98 14.94 -1.49
C ILE A 32 2.14 14.40 -2.67
N ARG A 33 0.91 14.94 -2.82
CA ARG A 33 -0.06 14.58 -3.88
C ARG A 33 -0.57 13.14 -3.80
N SER A 34 -0.62 12.57 -2.60
CA SER A 34 -1.35 11.32 -2.36
C SER A 34 -2.72 11.61 -1.77
N VAL A 35 -3.63 10.64 -1.87
CA VAL A 35 -4.98 10.75 -1.29
C VAL A 35 -4.91 11.03 0.21
N LEU A 36 -4.02 10.35 0.94
CA LEU A 36 -3.84 10.60 2.38
C LEU A 36 -3.33 12.02 2.68
N ASP A 37 -2.34 12.50 1.94
CA ASP A 37 -1.81 13.88 2.11
C ASP A 37 -2.90 14.94 1.89
N GLU A 38 -3.73 14.77 0.86
CA GLU A 38 -4.83 15.70 0.60
C GLU A 38 -5.87 15.70 1.73
N LEU A 39 -6.23 14.52 2.24
CA LEU A 39 -7.20 14.40 3.32
C LEU A 39 -6.66 14.94 4.64
N PHE A 40 -5.40 14.67 4.98
CA PHE A 40 -4.77 15.25 6.18
C PHE A 40 -4.68 16.76 6.11
N ARG A 41 -4.35 17.33 4.94
CA ARG A 41 -4.36 18.79 4.73
C ARG A 41 -5.74 19.39 4.92
N LYS A 42 -6.79 18.74 4.41
CA LYS A 42 -8.18 19.18 4.62
C LYS A 42 -8.58 19.11 6.09
N GLN A 43 -8.21 18.03 6.79
CA GLN A 43 -8.49 17.89 8.22
C GLN A 43 -7.80 18.99 9.03
N ALA A 44 -6.51 19.26 8.76
CA ALA A 44 -5.77 20.33 9.40
C ALA A 44 -6.39 21.70 9.11
N PHE A 45 -6.78 21.97 7.86
CA PHE A 45 -7.45 23.20 7.46
C PHE A 45 -8.76 23.41 8.24
N PHE A 46 -9.64 22.41 8.30
CA PHE A 46 -10.92 22.57 9.01
C PHE A 46 -10.73 22.75 10.52
N LYS A 47 -9.76 22.05 11.12
CA LYS A 47 -9.40 22.24 12.54
C LYS A 47 -8.91 23.67 12.80
N GLU A 48 -8.03 24.18 11.97
CA GLU A 48 -7.50 25.55 12.11
C GLU A 48 -8.57 26.62 11.85
N LEU A 49 -9.43 26.41 10.85
CA LEU A 49 -10.55 27.29 10.51
C LEU A 49 -11.54 27.40 11.68
N LEU A 50 -11.98 26.27 12.23
CA LEU A 50 -12.90 26.25 13.37
C LEU A 50 -12.25 26.81 14.64
N ALA A 51 -10.97 26.54 14.89
CA ALA A 51 -10.26 27.10 16.04
C ALA A 51 -10.09 28.62 15.95
N SER A 52 -9.76 29.14 14.76
CA SER A 52 -9.43 30.56 14.57
C SER A 52 -10.65 31.44 14.31
N PHE A 53 -11.61 30.93 13.54
CA PHE A 53 -12.76 31.69 13.06
C PHE A 53 -14.10 31.16 13.59
N GLY A 54 -14.13 29.99 14.23
CA GLY A 54 -15.34 29.39 14.79
C GLY A 54 -16.21 30.34 15.62
N PRO A 55 -15.65 31.18 16.52
CA PRO A 55 -16.43 32.14 17.29
C PRO A 55 -17.09 33.25 16.45
N ALA A 56 -16.57 33.55 15.26
CA ALA A 56 -17.09 34.58 14.37
C ALA A 56 -18.17 34.08 13.39
N LEU A 57 -18.36 32.75 13.30
CA LEU A 57 -19.35 32.12 12.44
C LEU A 57 -20.74 32.12 13.07
N THR A 58 -21.78 32.19 12.24
CA THR A 58 -23.13 31.85 12.68
C THR A 58 -23.23 30.35 13.01
N ASP A 59 -24.23 29.95 13.80
CA ASP A 59 -24.41 28.55 14.16
C ASP A 59 -24.62 27.67 12.92
N GLU A 60 -25.38 28.14 11.92
CA GLU A 60 -25.59 27.42 10.66
C GLU A 60 -24.28 27.23 9.87
N GLN A 61 -23.43 28.27 9.80
CA GLN A 61 -22.13 28.19 9.12
C GLN A 61 -21.18 27.24 9.85
N ARG A 62 -21.19 27.28 11.20
CA ARG A 62 -20.38 26.39 12.02
C ARG A 62 -20.77 24.94 11.82
N VAL A 63 -22.06 24.63 11.94
CA VAL A 63 -22.61 23.27 11.73
C VAL A 63 -22.28 22.76 10.32
N TYR A 64 -22.39 23.61 9.30
CA TYR A 64 -22.02 23.23 7.94
C TYR A 64 -20.52 22.84 7.83
N ILE A 65 -19.62 23.65 8.39
CA ILE A 65 -18.17 23.39 8.36
C ILE A 65 -17.83 22.15 9.21
N GLU A 66 -18.46 21.97 10.36
CA GLU A 66 -18.31 20.77 11.19
C GLU A 66 -18.74 19.51 10.44
N GLY A 67 -19.83 19.58 9.66
CA GLY A 67 -20.25 18.50 8.77
C GLY A 67 -19.19 18.15 7.72
N LEU A 68 -18.63 19.17 7.05
CA LEU A 68 -17.54 18.96 6.09
C LEU A 68 -16.28 18.35 6.74
N ALA A 69 -15.96 18.75 7.98
CA ALA A 69 -14.85 18.19 8.73
C ALA A 69 -15.09 16.71 9.06
N ALA A 70 -16.31 16.36 9.49
CA ALA A 70 -16.70 14.97 9.78
C ALA A 70 -16.68 14.07 8.52
N ASP A 71 -17.07 14.61 7.36
CA ASP A 71 -16.98 13.90 6.08
C ASP A 71 -15.52 13.58 5.71
N VAL A 72 -14.59 14.50 6.00
CA VAL A 72 -13.15 14.27 5.81
C VAL A 72 -12.62 13.21 6.76
N GLU A 73 -13.04 13.20 8.02
CA GLU A 73 -12.65 12.16 8.99
C GLU A 73 -13.15 10.77 8.56
N THR A 74 -14.40 10.69 8.12
CA THR A 74 -14.97 9.44 7.57
C THR A 74 -14.19 8.96 6.34
N SER A 75 -13.80 9.90 5.47
CA SER A 75 -12.98 9.60 4.28
C SER A 75 -11.59 9.10 4.67
N LEU A 76 -10.95 9.71 5.67
CA LEU A 76 -9.65 9.26 6.20
C LEU A 76 -9.72 7.82 6.70
N ASP A 77 -10.70 7.52 7.55
CA ASP A 77 -10.89 6.17 8.09
C ASP A 77 -11.10 5.13 6.98
N THR A 78 -11.93 5.48 5.99
CA THR A 78 -12.19 4.61 4.82
C THR A 78 -10.91 4.33 4.04
N VAL A 79 -10.12 5.36 3.74
CA VAL A 79 -8.86 5.23 2.98
C VAL A 79 -7.80 4.45 3.77
N LEU A 80 -7.72 4.62 5.09
CA LEU A 80 -6.81 3.85 5.94
C LEU A 80 -7.20 2.36 5.99
N ILE A 81 -8.50 2.06 6.07
CA ILE A 81 -9.01 0.68 5.98
C ILE A 81 -8.68 0.08 4.60
N GLU A 82 -8.93 0.82 3.53
CA GLU A 82 -8.60 0.39 2.16
C GLU A 82 -7.10 0.11 2.02
N GLN A 83 -6.25 1.01 2.52
CA GLN A 83 -4.80 0.83 2.52
C GLN A 83 -4.39 -0.47 3.23
N ALA A 84 -4.95 -0.74 4.41
CA ALA A 84 -4.69 -1.97 5.16
C ALA A 84 -5.17 -3.22 4.40
N MET A 85 -6.31 -3.15 3.73
CA MET A 85 -6.84 -4.25 2.91
C MET A 85 -5.98 -4.52 1.67
N LEU A 86 -5.55 -3.48 0.97
CA LEU A 86 -4.65 -3.62 -0.17
C LEU A 86 -3.31 -4.22 0.25
N GLN A 87 -2.76 -3.80 1.40
CA GLN A 87 -1.55 -4.43 1.96
C GLN A 87 -1.77 -5.91 2.30
N SER A 88 -2.91 -6.26 2.89
CA SER A 88 -3.28 -7.64 3.20
C SER A 88 -3.43 -8.50 1.93
N ILE A 89 -4.08 -7.97 0.88
CA ILE A 89 -4.21 -8.64 -0.42
C ILE A 89 -2.84 -8.86 -1.05
N LEU A 90 -1.95 -7.86 -1.02
CA LEU A 90 -0.59 -8.01 -1.52
C LEU A 90 0.21 -9.07 -0.76
N LEU A 91 0.03 -9.16 0.55
CA LEU A 91 0.64 -10.23 1.35
C LEU A 91 0.12 -11.61 0.94
N ALA A 92 -1.19 -11.75 0.69
CA ALA A 92 -1.79 -13.00 0.23
C ALA A 92 -1.36 -13.39 -1.20
N LEU A 93 -1.14 -12.41 -2.08
CA LEU A 93 -0.69 -12.62 -3.45
C LEU A 93 0.82 -12.84 -3.57
N ASN A 94 1.59 -12.54 -2.53
CA ASN A 94 3.04 -12.63 -2.55
C ASN A 94 3.49 -14.09 -2.35
N PRO A 95 4.33 -14.64 -3.25
CA PRO A 95 4.82 -16.01 -3.13
C PRO A 95 5.85 -16.21 -2.02
N CYS A 96 6.47 -15.13 -1.51
CA CYS A 96 7.56 -15.21 -0.54
C CYS A 96 7.18 -14.55 0.80
N LEU A 97 6.85 -15.37 1.79
CA LEU A 97 6.51 -14.92 3.14
C LEU A 97 7.66 -14.15 3.83
N ALA A 98 8.91 -14.37 3.42
CA ALA A 98 10.09 -13.72 4.00
C ALA A 98 10.33 -12.28 3.50
N CYS A 99 9.86 -11.89 2.31
CA CYS A 99 10.20 -10.57 1.71
C CYS A 99 9.03 -9.61 1.43
N LYS A 100 7.78 -10.00 1.74
CA LYS A 100 6.60 -9.14 1.47
C LYS A 100 6.48 -8.65 0.02
N GLY A 101 7.05 -9.39 -0.94
CA GLY A 101 6.88 -9.16 -2.38
C GLY A 101 8.01 -8.40 -3.06
N HIS A 102 9.07 -8.02 -2.35
CA HIS A 102 10.25 -7.46 -3.01
C HIS A 102 11.02 -8.59 -3.73
N GLY A 103 10.95 -8.60 -5.05
CA GLY A 103 11.66 -9.50 -5.94
C GLY A 103 11.31 -9.14 -7.37
N GLU A 104 12.30 -8.78 -8.18
CA GLU A 104 12.08 -8.51 -9.60
C GLU A 104 11.80 -9.80 -10.37
N PHE A 105 11.01 -9.67 -11.43
CA PHE A 105 10.57 -10.79 -12.26
C PHE A 105 11.36 -10.85 -13.57
N TYR A 106 11.77 -12.07 -13.92
CA TYR A 106 12.25 -12.48 -15.23
C TYR A 106 11.44 -11.91 -16.39
N THR A 107 12.14 -11.42 -17.42
CA THR A 107 11.59 -11.21 -18.76
C THR A 107 12.07 -12.36 -19.64
N HIS A 108 11.16 -13.23 -20.10
CA HIS A 108 11.50 -14.23 -21.12
C HIS A 108 11.58 -13.54 -22.48
N THR A 109 12.80 -13.26 -22.95
CA THR A 109 13.08 -12.91 -24.34
C THR A 109 14.03 -13.95 -24.91
N GLY A 110 13.49 -14.96 -25.58
CA GLY A 110 14.29 -15.92 -26.33
C GLY A 110 15.11 -16.87 -25.46
N GLN A 111 15.50 -17.97 -26.08
CA GLN A 111 16.18 -19.08 -25.44
C GLN A 111 17.53 -18.64 -24.84
N SER A 112 17.80 -19.13 -23.62
CA SER A 112 19.13 -19.48 -23.08
C SER A 112 19.88 -18.60 -22.08
N GLU A 113 19.40 -17.43 -21.61
CA GLU A 113 20.02 -16.78 -20.44
C GLU A 113 18.98 -16.23 -19.45
N GLY A 114 19.00 -16.76 -18.23
CA GLY A 114 18.21 -16.26 -17.10
C GLY A 114 19.14 -15.86 -15.97
N TYR A 115 19.10 -14.61 -15.53
CA TYR A 115 19.88 -14.12 -14.40
C TYR A 115 19.05 -14.19 -13.13
N TYR A 116 19.68 -14.70 -12.06
CA TYR A 116 19.12 -14.84 -10.72
C TYR A 116 19.47 -13.60 -9.91
N SER A 117 18.47 -12.88 -9.36
CA SER A 117 18.69 -11.85 -8.35
C SER A 117 17.92 -12.18 -7.08
N LYS A 118 18.62 -12.10 -5.96
CA LYS A 118 18.05 -12.28 -4.62
C LYS A 118 17.09 -11.13 -4.32
N CYS A 119 16.07 -11.37 -3.52
CA CYS A 119 15.32 -10.29 -2.90
C CYS A 119 16.28 -9.33 -2.18
N GLU A 120 16.28 -8.05 -2.52
CA GLU A 120 17.18 -7.06 -1.90
C GLU A 120 16.87 -6.81 -0.41
N THR A 121 15.64 -7.12 0.03
CA THR A 121 15.18 -6.89 1.41
C THR A 121 15.49 -8.04 2.37
N CYS A 122 15.39 -9.30 1.93
CA CYS A 122 15.68 -10.46 2.80
C CYS A 122 16.84 -11.34 2.31
N GLY A 123 17.44 -11.02 1.15
CA GLY A 123 18.46 -11.85 0.50
C GLY A 123 17.95 -13.21 0.01
N GLY A 124 16.63 -13.45 0.09
CA GLY A 124 16.01 -14.74 -0.17
C GLY A 124 15.52 -14.91 -1.60
N ASP A 125 15.41 -16.18 -1.96
CA ASP A 125 15.19 -16.72 -3.31
C ASP A 125 13.69 -16.66 -3.72
N GLY A 126 12.84 -16.09 -2.87
CA GLY A 126 11.39 -16.12 -3.04
C GLY A 126 10.71 -17.39 -2.50
N VAL A 127 11.42 -18.25 -1.76
CA VAL A 127 10.91 -19.55 -1.29
C VAL A 127 10.28 -19.42 0.10
N ALA A 128 9.04 -19.88 0.25
CA ALA A 128 8.52 -20.26 1.57
C ALA A 128 9.21 -21.56 1.98
N LYS A 129 10.15 -21.50 2.93
CA LYS A 129 10.74 -22.69 3.56
C LYS A 129 9.62 -23.54 4.17
N SER A 130 9.68 -24.86 4.01
CA SER A 130 8.79 -25.74 4.76
C SER A 130 9.07 -25.59 6.26
N ALA A 131 8.07 -25.84 7.12
CA ALA A 131 8.21 -25.67 8.57
C ALA A 131 9.40 -26.47 9.17
N GLU A 132 9.79 -27.56 8.53
CA GLU A 132 10.94 -28.40 8.91
C GLU A 132 12.30 -27.71 8.65
N GLU A 133 12.41 -26.84 7.64
CA GLU A 133 13.65 -26.11 7.30
C GLU A 133 13.87 -24.83 8.14
N VAL A 134 12.88 -24.43 8.93
CA VAL A 134 12.96 -23.27 9.84
C VAL A 134 13.45 -23.69 11.23
N MET A 135 13.39 -24.99 11.55
CA MET A 135 13.73 -25.54 12.87
C MET A 135 15.11 -26.22 12.93
N THR A 136 15.96 -26.01 11.93
CA THR A 136 17.38 -26.44 11.89
C THR A 136 18.28 -25.22 11.78
#